data_AF-A0A0S4PZP2-F1
#
_entry.id   AF-A0A0S4PZP2-F1
#
_cell.length_a   1.000
_cell.length_b   1.000
_cell.length_c   1.000
_cell.angle_alpha   90.00
_cell.angle_beta   90.00
_cell.angle_gamma   90.00
#
_symmetry.space_group_name_H-M   'P 1'
#
loop_
_entity.id
_entity.type
_entity.pdbx_description
1 polymer ?
#
loop_
_entity_poly.entity_id
_entity_poly.type
_entity_poly.pdbx_seq_one_letter_code
_entity_poly.pdbx_strand_id
1 'polypeptide(L)' 'MGEAEVRYLDGDFRIIRPGAYVRCAVTGEPIPLDELKYWSVDLQEAYASPTAVLQRLHPDRAR' A
#
# COMPACT_ATOMS: atom_id res chain seq x y z
N MET A 1 17.39 5.80 -3.97
CA MET A 1 16.09 5.90 -4.68
C MET A 1 15.04 6.32 -3.67
N GLY A 2 14.15 7.24 -4.02
CA GLY A 2 13.16 7.82 -3.09
C GLY A 2 11.82 7.09 -3.11
N GLU A 3 10.81 7.73 -2.52
CA GLU A 3 9.42 7.29 -2.56
C GLU A 3 8.87 7.33 -3.99
N ALA A 4 8.25 6.25 -4.42
CA ALA A 4 7.53 6.14 -5.67
C ALA A 4 6.09 6.61 -5.47
N GLU A 5 5.56 7.34 -6.44
CA GLU A 5 4.13 7.58 -6.51
C GLU A 5 3.55 6.59 -7.50
N VAL A 6 2.66 5.72 -7.02
CA VAL A 6 2.00 4.72 -7.85
C VAL A 6 0.49 4.89 -7.78
N ARG A 7 -0.16 4.63 -8.90
CA ARG A 7 -1.61 4.56 -9.02
C ARG A 7 -2.00 3.10 -9.05
N TYR A 8 -2.71 2.67 -8.02
CA TYR A 8 -3.12 1.28 -7.87
C TYR A 8 -4.32 1.00 -8.76
N LEU A 9 -4.31 -0.13 -9.46
CA LEU A 9 -5.37 -0.63 -10.34
C LEU A 9 -5.80 -2.02 -9.90
N ASP A 10 -6.90 -2.50 -10.47
CA ASP A 10 -7.38 -3.86 -10.24
C ASP A 10 -6.42 -4.87 -10.89
N GLY A 11 -5.53 -5.44 -10.08
CA GLY A 11 -4.53 -6.44 -10.51
C GLY A 11 -3.20 -5.90 -11.02
N ASP A 12 -3.01 -4.58 -11.12
CA ASP A 12 -1.75 -3.96 -11.54
C ASP A 12 -1.55 -2.59 -10.87
N PHE A 13 -0.40 -1.94 -11.03
CA PHE A 13 -0.20 -0.56 -10.57
C PHE A 13 0.67 0.22 -11.55
N ARG A 14 0.32 1.48 -11.75
CA ARG A 14 1.05 2.37 -12.65
C ARG A 14 1.95 3.30 -11.87
N ILE A 15 3.24 3.30 -12.18
CA ILE A 15 4.18 4.25 -11.61
C ILE A 15 3.92 5.63 -12.22
N ILE A 16 3.46 6.57 -11.40
CA ILE A 16 3.27 8.00 -11.74
C ILE A 16 4.57 8.75 -11.55
N ARG A 17 5.29 8.48 -10.44
CA ARG A 17 6.63 9.00 -10.18
C ARG A 17 7.60 7.86 -9.87
N PRO A 18 8.74 7.76 -10.57
CA PRO A 18 9.71 6.70 -10.34
C PRO A 18 10.32 6.81 -8.95
N GLY A 19 10.38 5.67 -8.25
CA GLY A 19 10.98 5.52 -6.94
C GLY A 19 11.25 4.04 -6.64
N ALA A 20 11.74 3.74 -5.44
CA ALA A 20 12.05 2.37 -5.03
C ALA A 20 10.98 1.75 -4.13
N TYR A 21 10.24 2.57 -3.39
CA TYR A 21 9.30 2.09 -2.38
C TYR A 21 8.09 3.01 -2.29
N VAL A 22 6.96 2.48 -1.83
CA VAL A 22 5.77 3.26 -1.41
C VAL A 22 5.67 3.20 0.10
N ARG A 23 4.84 4.05 0.73
CA ARG A 23 4.61 3.95 2.18
C ARG A 23 3.33 3.21 2.49
N CYS A 24 3.38 2.40 3.54
CA CYS A 24 2.19 1.80 4.13
C CYS A 24 1.26 2.90 4.65
N ALA A 25 -0.01 2.90 4.25
CA ALA A 25 -0.98 3.87 4.73
C ALA A 25 -1.33 3.71 6.22
N VAL A 26 -1.10 2.51 6.78
CA VAL A 26 -1.43 2.18 8.18
C VAL A 26 -0.23 2.36 9.10
N THR A 27 0.93 1.83 8.71
CA THR A 27 2.14 1.83 9.57
C THR A 27 3.14 2.91 9.20
N GLY A 28 3.05 3.51 8.01
CA GLY A 28 4.02 4.49 7.50
C GLY A 28 5.36 3.89 7.05
N GLU A 29 5.53 2.58 7.15
CA GLU A 29 6.77 1.88 6.81
C GLU A 29 6.99 1.85 5.29
N PRO A 30 8.25 1.98 4.81
CA PRO A 30 8.55 1.88 3.38
C PRO A 30 8.41 0.43 2.88
N ILE A 31 7.63 0.26 1.82
CA ILE A 31 7.34 -1.01 1.14
C ILE A 31 8.04 -0.96 -0.23
N PRO A 32 9.06 -1.78 -0.48
CA PRO A 32 9.67 -1.90 -1.80
C PRO A 32 8.61 -2.22 -2.86
N LEU A 33 8.70 -1.61 -4.04
CA LEU A 33 7.73 -1.87 -5.11
C LEU A 33 7.70 -3.34 -5.54
N ASP A 34 8.83 -4.04 -5.45
CA ASP A 34 8.95 -5.49 -5.73
C ASP A 34 8.25 -6.36 -4.67
N GLU A 35 8.13 -5.86 -3.44
CA GLU A 35 7.46 -6.54 -2.32
C GLU A 35 6.01 -6.09 -2.13
N LEU A 36 5.52 -5.15 -2.94
CA LEU A 36 4.16 -4.62 -2.88
C LEU A 36 3.15 -5.69 -3.31
N LYS A 37 2.60 -6.40 -2.32
CA LYS A 37 1.60 -7.47 -2.53
C LYS A 37 0.19 -7.07 -2.15
N TYR A 38 0.04 -6.03 -1.33
CA TYR A 38 -1.23 -5.64 -0.75
C TYR A 38 -1.49 -4.16 -0.98
N TRP A 39 -2.58 -3.85 -1.68
CA TRP A 39 -3.03 -2.48 -1.93
C TRP A 39 -4.55 -2.41 -2.02
N SER A 40 -5.11 -1.21 -1.88
CA SER A 40 -6.51 -0.91 -2.12
C SER A 40 -6.63 0.04 -3.31
N VAL A 41 -7.42 -0.38 -4.30
CA VAL A 41 -7.70 0.42 -5.50
C VAL A 41 -8.65 1.57 -5.16
N ASP A 42 -9.67 1.32 -4.34
CA ASP A 42 -10.64 2.34 -3.92
C ASP A 42 -9.99 3.47 -3.11
N LEU A 43 -9.10 3.11 -2.19
CA LEU A 43 -8.44 4.08 -1.31
C LEU A 43 -7.12 4.61 -1.87
N GLN A 44 -6.58 3.98 -2.91
CA GLN A 44 -5.24 4.27 -3.45
C GLN A 44 -4.13 4.17 -2.39
N GLU A 45 -4.19 3.12 -1.58
CA GLU A 45 -3.30 2.91 -0.42
C GLU A 45 -2.54 1.59 -0.54
N ALA A 46 -1.25 1.59 -0.18
CA ALA A 46 -0.45 0.37 -0.02
C ALA A 46 -0.40 -0.10 1.44
N TYR A 47 -0.22 -1.40 1.61
CA TYR A 47 -0.13 -2.05 2.92
C TYR A 47 1.09 -2.95 2.99
N ALA A 48 1.89 -2.81 4.04
CA ALA A 48 3.12 -3.59 4.23
C ALA A 48 2.83 -5.05 4.60
N SER A 49 1.65 -5.32 5.17
CA SER A 49 1.29 -6.64 5.67
C SER A 49 -0.22 -6.89 5.57
N PRO A 50 -0.66 -8.16 5.51
CA PRO A 50 -2.09 -8.49 5.54
C PRO A 50 -2.75 -8.02 6.85
N THR A 51 -2.00 -7.97 7.96
CA THR A 51 -2.48 -7.38 9.22
C THR A 51 -2.83 -5.91 9.06
N ALA A 52 -2.01 -5.13 8.34
CA ALA A 52 -2.31 -3.72 8.05
C ALA A 52 -3.58 -3.57 7.19
N VAL A 53 -3.79 -4.45 6.20
CA VAL A 53 -5.04 -4.49 5.43
C VAL A 53 -6.24 -4.76 6.34
N LEU A 54 -6.14 -5.77 7.21
CA LEU A 54 -7.23 -6.14 8.13
C LEU A 54 -7.54 -5.01 9.12
N GLN A 55 -6.54 -4.32 9.64
CA GLN A 55 -6.73 -3.15 10.51
C GLN A 55 -7.50 -2.03 9.80
N ARG A 56 -7.25 -1.82 8.50
CA ARG A 56 -7.96 -0.81 7.71
C ARG A 56 -9.38 -1.24 7.36
N LEU A 57 -9.58 -2.51 6.99
CA LEU A 57 -10.87 -3.05 6.56
C LEU A 57 -11.84 -3.27 7.74
N HIS A 58 -11.30 -3.52 8.93
CA HIS A 58 -12.10 -3.80 10.12
C HIS A 58 -11.66 -2.96 11.33
N PRO A 59 -11.96 -1.66 11.34
CA PRO A 59 -11.73 -0.84 12.53
C PRO A 59 -12.53 -1.35 13.75
N ASP A 60 -13.68 -1.99 13.54
CA ASP A 60 -14.63 -2.41 14.59
C ASP A 60 -14.41 -3.81 15.19
N ARG A 61 -13.47 -4.62 14.66
CA ARG A 61 -13.22 -5.99 15.20
C ARG A 61 -12.31 -6.00 16.43
N ALA A 62 -11.89 -4.82 16.89
CA ALA A 62 -11.13 -4.62 18.12
C ALA A 62 -12.03 -4.38 19.35
N ARG A 63 -13.35 -4.65 19.26
CA ARG A 63 -14.28 -4.56 20.39
C ARG A 63 -14.66 -5.92 20.95
#